data_AF-A0A3D5JKH6-F1
#
_entry.id   AF-A0A3D5JKH6-F1
#
_cell.length_a   1.000
_cell.length_b   1.000
_cell.length_c   1.000
_cell.angle_alpha   90.00
_cell.angle_beta   90.00
_cell.angle_gamma   90.00
#
_symmetry.space_group_name_H-M   'P 1'
#
loop_
_entity.id
_entity.type
_entity.pdbx_description
1 polymer ?
#
loop_
_entity_poly.entity_id
_entity_poly.type
_entity_poly.pdbx_seq_one_letter_code
_entity_poly.pdbx_strand_id
1 'polypeptide(L)'
;MTDPKKAPLRAALQYLAVDDGGEAVYHASQAGGMAAEHDGRYDHREVVIRDGRDRSFDLDGAGFMLTTHDSLISDFTDDAELAASYDAEASALIQQITGAVRVQVFDHTRRAASQTLRTAQSMREPSSVIHNDYTQWSAEKRLHEILPDEADELVTRRFAIINIWRSIAGRVQTNPLAFCDSTTLASGDLVEVTRQAKDRVGQIQMARFNPDHEWYYFPGMEESEVALIKTYDSATDGRNRFTIHTAFSDPTSPPGAPPRQSIETRCFAFF
;
A
#
# COMPACT_ATOMS: atom_id res chain seq x y z
N MET A 1 -22.22 27.47 -4.56
CA MET A 1 -22.09 26.90 -5.93
C MET A 1 -20.86 26.03 -5.92
N THR A 2 -21.04 24.71 -5.95
CA THR A 2 -19.95 23.74 -6.06
C THR A 2 -19.35 23.82 -7.45
N ASP A 3 -18.02 23.92 -7.53
CA ASP A 3 -17.29 23.85 -8.80
C ASP A 3 -17.66 22.53 -9.52
N PRO A 4 -18.22 22.57 -10.74
CA PRO A 4 -18.63 21.38 -11.48
C PRO A 4 -17.45 20.43 -11.83
N LYS A 5 -16.20 20.81 -11.55
CA LYS A 5 -15.01 19.98 -11.76
C LYS A 5 -14.65 19.00 -10.63
N LYS A 6 -15.43 18.92 -9.55
CA LYS A 6 -15.15 18.00 -8.42
C LYS A 6 -16.37 17.19 -7.99
N ALA A 7 -17.08 16.58 -8.93
CA ALA A 7 -18.03 15.55 -8.55
C ALA A 7 -17.27 14.39 -7.87
N PRO A 8 -17.72 13.89 -6.71
CA PRO A 8 -17.08 12.76 -6.06
C PRO A 8 -17.08 11.53 -6.98
N LEU A 9 -15.91 10.95 -7.19
CA LEU A 9 -15.74 9.72 -7.95
C LEU A 9 -16.43 8.57 -7.22
N ARG A 10 -17.19 7.74 -7.93
CA ARG A 10 -17.78 6.53 -7.37
C ARG A 10 -17.20 5.31 -8.06
N ALA A 11 -16.69 4.37 -7.28
CA ALA A 11 -16.13 3.12 -7.79
C ALA A 11 -16.46 1.97 -6.85
N ALA A 12 -16.52 0.76 -7.39
CA ALA A 12 -16.68 -0.44 -6.61
C ALA A 12 -15.33 -0.84 -5.99
N LEU A 13 -15.30 -0.97 -4.67
CA LEU A 13 -14.18 -1.57 -3.93
C LEU A 13 -14.59 -2.92 -3.35
N GLN A 14 -13.62 -3.84 -3.24
CA GLN A 14 -13.83 -5.21 -2.81
C GLN A 14 -13.52 -5.36 -1.32
N TYR A 15 -14.58 -5.49 -0.51
CA TYR A 15 -14.53 -5.75 0.93
C TYR A 15 -14.63 -7.25 1.22
N LEU A 16 -14.09 -7.67 2.36
CA LEU A 16 -14.38 -9.00 2.92
C LEU A 16 -15.82 -9.03 3.43
N ALA A 17 -16.59 -10.06 3.06
CA ALA A 17 -17.97 -10.19 3.46
C ALA A 17 -18.08 -10.46 4.98
N VAL A 18 -19.08 -9.88 5.63
CA VAL A 18 -19.29 -10.04 7.08
C VAL A 18 -19.58 -11.50 7.45
N ASP A 19 -20.24 -12.21 6.55
CA ASP A 19 -20.65 -13.60 6.71
C ASP A 19 -19.64 -14.61 6.12
N ASP A 20 -18.43 -14.19 5.77
CA ASP A 20 -17.34 -15.06 5.28
C ASP A 20 -17.05 -16.27 6.17
N GLY A 21 -17.32 -16.18 7.48
CA GLY A 21 -17.15 -17.31 8.41
C GLY A 21 -15.69 -17.63 8.76
N GLY A 22 -14.73 -16.81 8.32
CA GLY A 22 -13.30 -17.02 8.57
C GLY A 22 -12.65 -17.97 7.56
N GLU A 23 -13.24 -18.11 6.38
CA GLU A 23 -12.75 -18.94 5.28
C GLU A 23 -11.72 -18.21 4.43
N ALA A 24 -11.60 -16.88 4.56
CA ALA A 24 -10.69 -16.09 3.76
C ALA A 24 -9.22 -16.51 3.91
N VAL A 25 -8.58 -16.72 2.75
CA VAL A 25 -7.14 -16.92 2.62
C VAL A 25 -6.65 -16.09 1.44
N TYR A 26 -5.64 -15.26 1.69
CA TYR A 26 -4.99 -14.48 0.65
C TYR A 26 -3.84 -15.29 0.03
N HIS A 27 -4.00 -15.74 -1.21
CA HIS A 27 -2.90 -16.35 -1.97
C HIS A 27 -2.14 -15.27 -2.74
N ALA A 28 -0.91 -15.00 -2.33
CA ALA A 28 -0.09 -13.99 -2.98
C ALA A 28 0.36 -14.43 -4.38
N SER A 29 0.14 -13.56 -5.37
CA SER A 29 0.64 -13.78 -6.72
C SER A 29 2.17 -13.80 -6.78
N GLN A 30 2.68 -14.49 -7.80
CA GLN A 30 4.10 -14.51 -8.12
C GLN A 30 4.39 -13.46 -9.19
N ALA A 31 5.58 -12.85 -9.11
CA ALA A 31 6.10 -11.96 -10.14
C ALA A 31 6.08 -12.66 -11.51
N GLY A 32 5.49 -12.02 -12.53
CA GLY A 32 5.31 -12.60 -13.86
C GLY A 32 4.19 -13.64 -13.99
N GLY A 33 3.54 -14.00 -12.87
CA GLY A 33 2.47 -14.98 -12.81
C GLY A 33 1.09 -14.44 -13.14
N MET A 34 0.08 -15.28 -12.91
CA MET A 34 -1.33 -14.87 -12.93
C MET A 34 -1.66 -14.01 -11.71
N ALA A 35 -2.76 -13.25 -11.82
CA ALA A 35 -3.30 -12.50 -10.71
C ALA A 35 -3.62 -13.42 -9.53
N ALA A 36 -3.52 -12.88 -8.32
CA ALA A 36 -3.83 -13.60 -7.10
C ALA A 36 -5.27 -14.11 -7.10
N GLU A 37 -5.44 -15.34 -6.61
CA GLU A 37 -6.74 -15.88 -6.22
C GLU A 37 -6.91 -15.71 -4.71
N HIS A 38 -8.15 -15.52 -4.27
CA HIS A 38 -8.46 -15.29 -2.87
C HIS A 38 -9.61 -16.20 -2.47
N ASP A 39 -9.38 -17.01 -1.44
CA ASP A 39 -10.47 -17.77 -0.83
C ASP A 39 -11.33 -16.82 0.00
N GLY A 40 -12.55 -17.24 0.30
CA GLY A 40 -13.52 -16.48 1.07
C GLY A 40 -14.54 -15.74 0.20
N ARG A 41 -15.45 -15.05 0.87
CA ARG A 41 -16.56 -14.29 0.28
C ARG A 41 -16.27 -12.80 0.32
N TYR A 42 -16.51 -12.13 -0.80
CA TYR A 42 -16.20 -10.72 -0.97
C TYR A 42 -17.42 -9.95 -1.48
N ASP A 43 -17.62 -8.76 -0.93
CA ASP A 43 -18.67 -7.83 -1.32
C ASP A 43 -18.07 -6.66 -2.11
N HIS A 44 -18.56 -6.45 -3.32
CA HIS A 44 -18.26 -5.23 -4.06
C HIS A 44 -19.21 -4.12 -3.61
N ARG A 45 -18.65 -3.05 -3.04
CA ARG A 45 -19.42 -1.91 -2.55
C ARG A 45 -19.03 -0.67 -3.33
N GLU A 46 -20.04 -0.02 -3.90
CA GLU A 46 -19.83 1.29 -4.52
C GLU A 46 -19.63 2.33 -3.43
N VAL A 47 -18.46 2.97 -3.43
CA VAL A 47 -18.09 3.99 -2.45
C VAL A 47 -17.72 5.29 -3.14
N VAL A 48 -17.73 6.38 -2.36
CA VAL A 48 -17.19 7.66 -2.80
C VAL A 48 -15.69 7.69 -2.53
N ILE A 49 -14.89 7.91 -3.57
CA ILE A 49 -13.45 8.14 -3.50
C ILE A 49 -13.20 9.62 -3.82
N ARG A 50 -12.61 10.36 -2.88
CA ARG A 50 -12.42 11.81 -2.98
C ARG A 50 -11.03 12.15 -3.51
N ASP A 51 -10.93 13.21 -4.29
CA ASP A 51 -9.63 13.78 -4.65
C ASP A 51 -8.93 14.32 -3.40
N GLY A 52 -7.73 13.79 -3.12
CA GLY A 52 -6.88 14.16 -2.00
C GLY A 52 -5.89 15.29 -2.29
N ARG A 53 -5.76 15.77 -3.53
CA ARG A 53 -4.71 16.75 -3.91
C ARG A 53 -4.80 18.09 -3.18
N ASP A 54 -6.00 18.51 -2.81
CA ASP A 54 -6.22 19.77 -2.06
C ASP A 54 -6.32 19.55 -0.53
N ARG A 55 -5.86 18.41 -0.04
CA ARG A 55 -5.89 18.04 1.38
C ARG A 55 -4.48 17.73 1.85
N SER A 56 -4.26 17.97 3.14
CA SER A 56 -3.05 17.53 3.83
C SER A 56 -3.40 16.29 4.63
N PHE A 57 -2.62 15.24 4.42
CA PHE A 57 -2.69 14.00 5.20
C PHE A 57 -1.32 13.74 5.83
N ASP A 58 -1.30 12.97 6.92
CA ASP A 58 -0.09 12.58 7.61
C ASP A 58 -0.17 11.11 8.05
N LEU A 59 0.98 10.55 8.43
CA LEU A 59 1.11 9.13 8.77
C LEU A 59 0.59 8.78 10.16
N ASP A 60 0.47 9.73 11.09
CA ASP A 60 0.07 9.48 12.49
C ASP A 60 -1.46 9.60 12.69
N GLY A 61 -2.16 10.33 11.82
CA GLY A 61 -3.62 10.45 11.80
C GLY A 61 -4.24 9.63 10.68
N ALA A 62 -4.17 10.13 9.44
CA ALA A 62 -4.80 9.51 8.28
C ALA A 62 -4.09 8.21 7.84
N GLY A 63 -2.80 8.09 8.16
CA GLY A 63 -2.00 6.89 7.89
C GLY A 63 -1.37 6.83 6.51
N PHE A 64 -1.66 7.80 5.66
CA PHE A 64 -1.03 7.98 4.36
C PHE A 64 -0.74 9.47 4.11
N MET A 65 0.16 9.75 3.19
CA MET A 65 0.39 11.12 2.71
C MET A 65 0.98 11.12 1.30
N LEU A 66 0.82 12.24 0.59
CA LEU A 66 1.48 12.52 -0.68
C LEU A 66 2.62 13.50 -0.44
N THR A 67 3.79 13.24 -1.02
CA THR A 67 4.91 14.19 -1.01
C THR A 67 5.66 14.13 -2.34
N THR A 68 6.41 15.18 -2.64
CA THR A 68 7.34 15.19 -3.78
C THR A 68 8.63 14.49 -3.40
N HIS A 69 9.15 13.69 -4.32
CA HIS A 69 10.45 13.04 -4.21
C HIS A 69 10.97 12.70 -5.61
N ASP A 70 11.98 13.45 -6.06
CA ASP A 70 12.71 13.14 -7.29
C ASP A 70 13.77 12.07 -6.99
N SER A 71 13.79 11.01 -7.81
CA SER A 71 14.79 9.95 -7.69
C SER A 71 15.95 10.17 -8.64
N LEU A 72 17.16 9.76 -8.25
CA LEU A 72 18.33 9.82 -9.12
C LEU A 72 18.31 8.73 -10.19
N ILE A 73 17.56 7.66 -9.98
CA ILE A 73 17.44 6.55 -10.94
C ILE A 73 16.19 6.72 -11.80
N SER A 74 16.29 6.24 -13.04
CA SER A 74 15.16 6.17 -13.97
C SER A 74 14.69 4.74 -14.23
N ASP A 75 15.56 3.74 -14.05
CA ASP A 75 15.23 2.34 -14.29
C ASP A 75 14.95 1.59 -12.98
N PHE A 76 13.68 1.57 -12.59
CA PHE A 76 13.20 0.84 -11.41
C PHE A 76 13.10 -0.68 -11.65
N THR A 77 13.53 -1.17 -12.81
CA THR A 77 13.62 -2.60 -13.11
C THR A 77 15.00 -3.19 -12.82
N ASP A 78 16.02 -2.37 -12.64
CA ASP A 78 17.37 -2.80 -12.26
C ASP A 78 17.52 -2.90 -10.73
N ASP A 79 17.61 -4.13 -10.21
CA ASP A 79 17.80 -4.37 -8.77
C ASP A 79 19.14 -3.86 -8.25
N ALA A 80 20.17 -3.77 -9.10
CA ALA A 80 21.47 -3.22 -8.71
C ALA A 80 21.40 -1.69 -8.54
N GLU A 81 20.66 -0.98 -9.40
CA GLU A 81 20.43 0.46 -9.24
C GLU A 81 19.59 0.76 -8.00
N LEU A 82 18.57 -0.05 -7.72
CA LEU A 82 17.77 0.07 -6.49
C LEU A 82 18.65 -0.01 -5.25
N ALA A 83 19.46 -1.07 -5.15
CA ALA A 83 20.34 -1.30 -4.01
C ALA A 83 21.47 -0.25 -3.90
N ALA A 84 22.00 0.22 -5.03
CA ALA A 84 23.12 1.16 -5.05
C ALA A 84 22.71 2.61 -4.74
N SER A 85 21.48 3.02 -5.10
CA SER A 85 21.06 4.42 -5.01
C SER A 85 19.69 4.61 -4.35
N TYR A 86 18.65 3.94 -4.86
CA TYR A 86 17.28 4.22 -4.44
C TYR A 86 16.99 3.86 -2.99
N ASP A 87 17.62 2.81 -2.44
CA ASP A 87 17.45 2.43 -1.04
C ASP A 87 17.92 3.53 -0.08
N ALA A 88 18.98 4.24 -0.44
CA ALA A 88 19.49 5.36 0.33
C ALA A 88 18.53 6.56 0.25
N GLU A 89 17.96 6.84 -0.93
CA GLU A 89 16.96 7.89 -1.14
C GLU A 89 15.69 7.62 -0.32
N ALA A 90 15.16 6.39 -0.44
CA ALA A 90 14.01 5.91 0.31
C ALA A 90 14.22 6.03 1.82
N SER A 91 15.40 5.61 2.31
CA SER A 91 15.75 5.71 3.72
C SER A 91 15.80 7.17 4.18
N ALA A 92 16.48 8.04 3.44
CA ALA A 92 16.59 9.46 3.77
C ALA A 92 15.22 10.17 3.81
N LEU A 93 14.35 9.87 2.84
CA LEU A 93 12.98 10.40 2.80
C LEU A 93 12.18 10.02 4.05
N ILE A 94 12.20 8.72 4.41
CA ILE A 94 11.47 8.24 5.60
C ILE A 94 12.04 8.85 6.86
N GLN A 95 13.37 8.95 7.00
CA GLN A 95 14.00 9.60 8.15
C GLN A 95 13.58 11.07 8.27
N GLN A 96 13.60 11.82 7.15
CA GLN A 96 13.22 13.23 7.14
C GLN A 96 11.76 13.44 7.57
N ILE A 97 10.85 12.59 7.11
CA ILE A 97 9.41 12.75 7.36
C ILE A 97 9.02 12.28 8.76
N THR A 98 9.63 11.20 9.24
CA THR A 98 9.19 10.54 10.47
C THR A 98 10.04 10.88 11.68
N GLY A 99 11.27 11.34 11.47
CA GLY A 99 12.26 11.47 12.54
C GLY A 99 12.89 10.14 12.97
N ALA A 100 12.71 9.06 12.21
CA ALA A 100 13.34 7.77 12.49
C ALA A 100 14.88 7.89 12.52
N VAL A 101 15.50 7.26 13.51
CA VAL A 101 16.97 7.27 13.69
C VAL A 101 17.66 6.25 12.79
N ARG A 102 16.94 5.19 12.39
CA ARG A 102 17.40 4.17 11.44
C ARG A 102 16.24 3.77 10.55
N VAL A 103 16.51 3.61 9.26
CA VAL A 103 15.58 3.03 8.29
C VAL A 103 16.26 1.84 7.60
N GLN A 104 15.51 0.77 7.41
CA GLN A 104 15.95 -0.43 6.69
C GLN A 104 14.95 -0.76 5.59
N VAL A 105 15.35 -0.60 4.33
CA VAL A 105 14.61 -1.11 3.17
C VAL A 105 14.73 -2.63 3.14
N PHE A 106 13.63 -3.35 2.90
CA PHE A 106 13.64 -4.81 2.92
C PHE A 106 12.84 -5.50 1.81
N ASP A 107 12.11 -4.75 0.99
CA ASP A 107 11.30 -5.31 -0.11
C ASP A 107 11.01 -4.24 -1.16
N HIS A 108 11.13 -4.62 -2.42
CA HIS A 108 10.55 -3.90 -3.56
C HIS A 108 9.55 -4.80 -4.27
N THR A 109 8.32 -4.31 -4.41
CA THR A 109 7.29 -4.98 -5.19
C THR A 109 6.91 -4.12 -6.39
N ARG A 110 7.24 -4.60 -7.60
CA ARG A 110 6.87 -3.95 -8.86
C ARG A 110 5.52 -4.47 -9.35
N ARG A 111 4.64 -3.58 -9.80
CA ARG A 111 3.29 -3.92 -10.26
C ARG A 111 2.96 -3.26 -11.60
N ALA A 112 2.34 -4.00 -12.51
CA ALA A 112 1.82 -3.50 -13.79
C ALA A 112 0.38 -3.94 -14.03
N ALA A 113 -0.47 -3.01 -14.50
CA ALA A 113 -1.86 -3.31 -14.85
C ALA A 113 -1.98 -4.19 -16.12
N SER A 114 -0.99 -4.18 -17.00
CA SER A 114 -0.95 -5.02 -18.22
C SER A 114 -0.36 -6.42 -17.96
N GLN A 115 -1.07 -7.47 -18.39
CA GLN A 115 -0.55 -8.84 -18.33
C GLN A 115 0.74 -9.02 -19.14
N THR A 116 0.84 -8.39 -20.32
CA THR A 116 2.03 -8.45 -21.16
C THR A 116 3.25 -7.90 -20.43
N LEU A 117 3.10 -6.76 -19.76
CA LEU A 117 4.19 -6.16 -18.98
C LEU A 117 4.54 -7.01 -17.76
N ARG A 118 3.53 -7.54 -17.06
CA ARG A 118 3.77 -8.46 -15.93
C ARG A 118 4.66 -9.62 -16.33
N THR A 119 4.33 -10.32 -17.40
CA THR A 119 5.10 -11.47 -17.88
C THR A 119 6.47 -11.07 -18.40
N ALA A 120 6.58 -9.95 -19.13
CA ALA A 120 7.85 -9.52 -19.72
C ALA A 120 8.88 -9.01 -18.70
N GLN A 121 8.42 -8.39 -17.60
CA GLN A 121 9.28 -7.72 -16.62
C GLN A 121 9.15 -8.30 -15.21
N SER A 122 8.57 -9.50 -15.07
CA SER A 122 8.37 -10.17 -13.78
C SER A 122 7.68 -9.27 -12.75
N MET A 123 6.62 -8.56 -13.16
CA MET A 123 5.84 -7.70 -12.26
C MET A 123 4.57 -8.41 -11.77
N ARG A 124 4.01 -7.94 -10.66
CA ARG A 124 2.70 -8.38 -10.14
C ARG A 124 1.56 -7.49 -10.65
N GLU A 125 0.33 -7.92 -10.45
CA GLU A 125 -0.87 -7.13 -10.69
C GLU A 125 -1.10 -6.07 -9.62
N PRO A 126 -1.86 -4.99 -9.90
CA PRO A 126 -2.44 -4.14 -8.86
C PRO A 126 -3.29 -4.96 -7.88
N SER A 127 -3.09 -4.78 -6.56
CA SER A 127 -3.93 -5.45 -5.55
C SER A 127 -5.33 -4.83 -5.54
N SER A 128 -6.37 -5.61 -5.82
CA SER A 128 -7.76 -5.12 -5.92
C SER A 128 -8.60 -5.37 -4.66
N VAL A 129 -8.14 -6.21 -3.74
CA VAL A 129 -8.78 -6.44 -2.45
C VAL A 129 -8.35 -5.36 -1.47
N ILE A 130 -9.28 -4.81 -0.69
CA ILE A 130 -8.94 -3.85 0.37
C ILE A 130 -8.13 -4.57 1.46
N HIS A 131 -6.95 -4.04 1.76
CA HIS A 131 -6.05 -4.64 2.73
C HIS A 131 -5.20 -3.60 3.48
N ASN A 132 -4.72 -4.01 4.66
CA ASN A 132 -3.50 -3.49 5.27
C ASN A 132 -2.46 -4.62 5.31
N ASP A 133 -1.19 -4.30 5.04
CA ASP A 133 -0.14 -5.29 4.75
C ASP A 133 0.24 -6.18 5.95
N TYR A 134 0.08 -5.68 7.19
CA TYR A 134 0.63 -6.30 8.38
C TYR A 134 -0.37 -6.36 9.54
N THR A 135 -0.36 -7.49 10.26
CA THR A 135 -0.81 -7.56 11.65
C THR A 135 0.37 -7.25 12.55
N GLN A 136 0.14 -7.06 13.85
CA GLN A 136 1.24 -6.98 14.81
C GLN A 136 2.15 -8.21 14.74
N TRP A 137 1.55 -9.40 14.74
CA TRP A 137 2.29 -10.65 14.63
C TRP A 137 3.11 -10.73 13.34
N SER A 138 2.55 -10.38 12.18
CA SER A 138 3.28 -10.49 10.92
C SER A 138 4.34 -9.40 10.74
N ALA A 139 4.17 -8.22 11.34
CA ALA A 139 5.20 -7.18 11.38
C ALA A 139 6.41 -7.63 12.22
N GLU A 140 6.18 -8.13 13.44
CA GLU A 140 7.23 -8.64 14.31
C GLU A 140 7.92 -9.87 13.69
N LYS A 141 7.16 -10.80 13.10
CA LYS A 141 7.72 -11.93 12.36
C LYS A 141 8.60 -11.47 11.20
N ARG A 142 8.16 -10.45 10.44
CA ARG A 142 8.94 -9.93 9.31
C ARG A 142 10.23 -9.28 9.81
N LEU A 143 10.21 -8.61 10.95
CA LEU A 143 11.41 -8.04 11.56
C LEU A 143 12.42 -9.14 11.91
N HIS A 144 11.99 -10.24 12.52
CA HIS A 144 12.85 -11.40 12.83
C HIS A 144 13.40 -12.09 11.57
N GLU A 145 12.64 -12.12 10.47
CA GLU A 145 13.13 -12.67 9.20
C GLU A 145 14.21 -11.80 8.54
N ILE A 146 14.11 -10.47 8.67
CA ILE A 146 15.00 -9.54 7.98
C ILE A 146 16.23 -9.18 8.82
N LEU A 147 16.08 -9.03 10.14
CA LEU A 147 17.13 -8.64 11.07
C LEU A 147 17.24 -9.66 12.22
N PRO A 148 17.51 -10.95 11.94
CA PRO A 148 17.47 -12.01 12.96
C PRO A 148 18.39 -11.77 14.15
N ASP A 149 19.54 -11.12 13.92
CA ASP A 149 20.55 -10.89 14.96
C ASP A 149 20.21 -9.71 15.90
N GLU A 150 19.30 -8.82 15.50
CA GLU A 150 18.94 -7.60 16.26
C GLU A 150 17.44 -7.55 16.65
N ALA A 151 16.60 -8.41 16.06
CA ALA A 151 15.15 -8.32 16.15
C ALA A 151 14.62 -8.34 17.59
N ASP A 152 15.17 -9.22 18.45
CA ASP A 152 14.79 -9.32 19.87
C ASP A 152 14.96 -8.00 20.62
N GLU A 153 15.98 -7.21 20.28
CA GLU A 153 16.16 -5.87 20.86
C GLU A 153 15.22 -4.85 20.21
N LEU A 154 15.14 -4.86 18.88
CA LEU A 154 14.37 -3.88 18.11
C LEU A 154 12.86 -3.93 18.41
N VAL A 155 12.29 -5.12 18.66
CA VAL A 155 10.86 -5.26 19.02
C VAL A 155 10.51 -4.63 20.37
N THR A 156 11.51 -4.42 21.25
CA THR A 156 11.28 -3.76 22.55
C THR A 156 11.18 -2.23 22.43
N ARG A 157 11.57 -1.68 21.28
CA ARG A 157 11.49 -0.25 20.96
C ARG A 157 10.38 0.02 19.95
N ARG A 158 10.07 1.29 19.74
CA ARG A 158 9.10 1.68 18.72
C ARG A 158 9.70 1.43 17.34
N PHE A 159 8.95 0.74 16.49
CA PHE A 159 9.23 0.65 15.07
C PHE A 159 7.94 0.72 14.27
N ALA A 160 8.05 1.17 13.03
CA ALA A 160 6.97 1.24 12.07
C ALA A 160 7.37 0.56 10.77
N ILE A 161 6.37 0.16 9.97
CA ILE A 161 6.57 -0.24 8.58
C ILE A 161 5.88 0.79 7.70
N ILE A 162 6.64 1.40 6.80
CA ILE A 162 6.15 2.43 5.89
C ILE A 162 6.48 2.01 4.47
N ASN A 163 5.44 1.98 3.63
CA ASN A 163 5.56 1.73 2.20
C ASN A 163 5.73 3.08 1.48
N ILE A 164 6.67 3.14 0.55
CA ILE A 164 6.79 4.21 -0.45
C ILE A 164 6.23 3.66 -1.75
N TRP A 165 5.12 4.21 -2.21
CA TRP A 165 4.50 3.86 -3.48
C TRP A 165 4.72 4.97 -4.51
N ARG A 166 5.19 4.62 -5.72
CA ARG A 166 5.38 5.59 -6.81
C ARG A 166 5.15 5.00 -8.18
N SER A 167 4.86 5.89 -9.13
CA SER A 167 4.86 5.54 -10.55
C SER A 167 6.28 5.39 -11.07
N ILE A 168 6.46 4.45 -12.01
CA ILE A 168 7.75 4.17 -12.68
C ILE A 168 7.61 4.17 -14.21
N ALA A 169 6.46 4.63 -14.73
CA ALA A 169 6.19 4.73 -16.16
C ALA A 169 5.25 5.91 -16.46
N GLY A 170 5.64 7.10 -16.03
CA GLY A 170 4.95 8.37 -16.23
C GLY A 170 3.72 8.54 -15.34
N ARG A 171 2.83 9.46 -15.74
CA ARG A 171 1.61 9.78 -15.01
C ARG A 171 0.69 8.58 -14.83
N VAL A 172 0.19 8.37 -13.61
CA VAL A 172 -0.79 7.32 -13.31
C VAL A 172 -2.15 7.68 -13.93
N GLN A 173 -2.58 6.93 -14.94
CA GLN A 173 -3.87 7.16 -15.62
C GLN A 173 -4.89 6.04 -15.47
N THR A 174 -4.45 4.87 -15.02
CA THR A 174 -5.31 3.70 -14.79
C THR A 174 -4.96 3.07 -13.45
N ASN A 175 -5.91 2.35 -12.85
CA ASN A 175 -5.72 1.62 -11.60
C ASN A 175 -5.00 2.40 -10.47
N PRO A 176 -5.33 3.67 -10.17
CA PRO A 176 -4.69 4.37 -9.05
C PRO A 176 -4.95 3.67 -7.70
N LEU A 177 -4.18 4.03 -6.67
CA LEU A 177 -4.47 3.61 -5.30
C LEU A 177 -5.57 4.49 -4.70
N ALA A 178 -6.48 3.85 -3.97
CA ALA A 178 -7.35 4.48 -3.00
C ALA A 178 -6.86 4.14 -1.59
N PHE A 179 -6.86 5.14 -0.71
CA PHE A 179 -6.45 5.06 0.69
C PHE A 179 -7.65 5.42 1.56
N CYS A 180 -7.90 4.65 2.62
CA CYS A 180 -8.89 5.02 3.62
C CYS A 180 -8.22 5.89 4.68
N ASP A 181 -8.88 6.99 5.06
CA ASP A 181 -8.48 7.77 6.22
C ASP A 181 -8.64 6.92 7.48
N SER A 182 -7.50 6.55 8.09
CA SER A 182 -7.48 5.68 9.26
C SER A 182 -8.25 6.25 10.46
N THR A 183 -8.52 7.55 10.52
CA THR A 183 -9.36 8.16 11.57
C THR A 183 -10.84 7.76 11.48
N THR A 184 -11.25 7.18 10.35
CA THR A 184 -12.61 6.69 10.08
C THR A 184 -12.75 5.17 10.24
N LEU A 185 -11.65 4.47 10.59
CA LEU A 185 -11.69 3.04 10.90
C LEU A 185 -12.24 2.82 12.30
N ALA A 186 -13.23 1.95 12.41
CA ALA A 186 -13.78 1.49 13.67
C ALA A 186 -13.10 0.20 14.16
N SER A 187 -13.21 -0.04 15.46
CA SER A 187 -12.82 -1.33 16.04
C SER A 187 -13.63 -2.46 15.42
N GLY A 188 -12.95 -3.43 14.81
CA GLY A 188 -13.58 -4.60 14.17
C GLY A 188 -13.72 -4.49 12.64
N ASP A 189 -13.34 -3.36 12.04
CA ASP A 189 -13.31 -3.21 10.57
C ASP A 189 -12.21 -4.05 9.93
N LEU A 190 -11.11 -4.31 10.64
CA LEU A 190 -9.98 -5.11 10.17
C LEU A 190 -10.07 -6.54 10.67
N VAL A 191 -9.94 -7.48 9.74
CA VAL A 191 -9.93 -8.93 10.00
C VAL A 191 -8.58 -9.49 9.62
N GLU A 192 -7.92 -10.17 10.56
CA GLU A 192 -6.67 -10.88 10.29
C GLU A 192 -6.94 -12.09 9.41
N VAL A 193 -6.20 -12.19 8.30
CA VAL A 193 -6.37 -13.20 7.27
C VAL A 193 -5.02 -13.88 7.01
N THR A 194 -5.05 -15.20 6.84
CA THR A 194 -3.84 -15.95 6.48
C THR A 194 -3.37 -15.51 5.10
N ARG A 195 -2.10 -15.17 5.00
CA ARG A 195 -1.44 -14.81 3.74
C ARG A 195 -0.50 -15.94 3.32
N GLN A 196 -0.92 -16.73 2.32
CA GLN A 196 -0.10 -17.78 1.74
C GLN A 196 0.74 -17.20 0.59
N ALA A 197 2.05 -17.37 0.64
CA ALA A 197 2.95 -17.13 -0.47
C ALA A 197 3.77 -18.40 -0.71
N LYS A 198 4.39 -18.49 -1.90
CA LYS A 198 5.11 -19.69 -2.38
C LYS A 198 5.94 -20.38 -1.29
N ASP A 199 6.74 -19.61 -0.56
CA ASP A 199 7.70 -20.13 0.41
C ASP A 199 7.44 -19.65 1.85
N ARG A 200 6.28 -19.01 2.11
CA ARG A 200 5.99 -18.44 3.44
C ARG A 200 4.51 -18.37 3.75
N VAL A 201 4.18 -18.63 5.02
CA VAL A 201 2.89 -18.27 5.61
C VAL A 201 3.08 -17.01 6.45
N GLY A 202 2.23 -16.03 6.21
CA GLY A 202 2.15 -14.77 6.97
C GLY A 202 0.70 -14.43 7.30
N GLN A 203 0.49 -13.19 7.74
CA GLN A 203 -0.84 -12.62 7.94
C GLN A 203 -0.93 -11.25 7.27
N ILE A 204 -2.12 -10.94 6.78
CA ILE A 204 -2.55 -9.65 6.23
C ILE A 204 -3.83 -9.24 6.97
N GLN A 205 -4.25 -7.98 6.88
CA GLN A 205 -5.57 -7.57 7.34
C GLN A 205 -6.45 -7.22 6.14
N MET A 206 -7.68 -7.74 6.11
CA MET A 206 -8.71 -7.36 5.16
C MET A 206 -9.77 -6.49 5.83
N ALA A 207 -10.43 -5.62 5.06
CA ALA A 207 -11.47 -4.75 5.60
C ALA A 207 -12.87 -5.31 5.39
N ARG A 208 -13.71 -5.20 6.43
CA ARG A 208 -15.17 -5.29 6.33
C ARG A 208 -15.74 -3.95 5.90
N PHE A 209 -16.92 -3.99 5.28
CA PHE A 209 -17.60 -2.76 4.88
C PHE A 209 -18.08 -1.97 6.10
N ASN A 210 -17.69 -0.70 6.16
CA ASN A 210 -18.21 0.30 7.06
C ASN A 210 -18.58 1.54 6.23
N PRO A 211 -19.83 2.05 6.31
CA PRO A 211 -20.26 3.23 5.56
C PRO A 211 -19.52 4.51 5.96
N ASP A 212 -18.88 4.55 7.13
CA ASP A 212 -18.13 5.70 7.62
C ASP A 212 -16.72 5.80 7.02
N HIS A 213 -16.24 4.76 6.33
CA HIS A 213 -14.94 4.78 5.66
C HIS A 213 -14.84 5.95 4.67
N GLU A 214 -13.86 6.83 4.89
CA GLU A 214 -13.55 7.90 3.97
C GLU A 214 -12.37 7.55 3.06
N TRP A 215 -12.67 7.36 1.78
CA TRP A 215 -11.67 7.03 0.76
C TRP A 215 -11.16 8.26 0.02
N TYR A 216 -9.86 8.27 -0.22
CA TYR A 216 -9.12 9.29 -0.95
C TYR A 216 -8.20 8.68 -1.99
N TYR A 217 -7.95 9.41 -3.07
CA TYR A 217 -6.92 9.08 -4.06
C TYR A 217 -6.27 10.36 -4.57
N PHE A 218 -5.10 10.22 -5.21
CA PHE A 218 -4.40 11.35 -5.82
C PHE A 218 -4.44 11.20 -7.34
N PRO A 219 -5.38 11.87 -8.05
CA PRO A 219 -5.55 11.69 -9.48
C PRO A 219 -4.30 12.11 -10.25
N GLY A 220 -3.83 11.24 -11.14
CA GLY A 220 -2.72 11.55 -12.02
C GLY A 220 -1.42 11.84 -11.29
N MET A 221 -1.07 11.01 -10.30
CA MET A 221 0.24 11.06 -9.65
C MET A 221 1.35 11.00 -10.71
N GLU A 222 2.29 11.93 -10.63
CA GLU A 222 3.49 12.00 -11.46
C GLU A 222 4.63 11.17 -10.85
N GLU A 223 5.70 10.94 -11.61
CA GLU A 223 6.86 10.17 -11.12
C GLU A 223 7.66 10.90 -10.04
N SER A 224 7.59 12.24 -10.00
CA SER A 224 8.17 13.07 -8.95
C SER A 224 7.33 13.09 -7.66
N GLU A 225 6.22 12.35 -7.62
CA GLU A 225 5.37 12.22 -6.45
C GLU A 225 5.46 10.79 -5.88
N VAL A 226 5.46 10.69 -4.55
CA VAL A 226 5.40 9.42 -3.81
C VAL A 226 4.24 9.47 -2.82
N ALA A 227 3.50 8.37 -2.72
CA ALA A 227 2.55 8.15 -1.65
C ALA A 227 3.22 7.32 -0.55
N LEU A 228 3.22 7.83 0.68
CA LEU A 228 3.66 7.09 1.85
C LEU A 228 2.46 6.45 2.52
N ILE A 229 2.60 5.20 2.94
CA ILE A 229 1.54 4.44 3.61
C ILE A 229 2.15 3.80 4.86
N LYS A 230 1.67 4.17 6.03
CA LYS A 230 2.07 3.49 7.27
C LYS A 230 1.21 2.24 7.44
N THR A 231 1.82 1.08 7.19
CA THR A 231 1.13 -0.21 7.23
C THR A 231 1.26 -0.91 8.58
N TYR A 232 2.18 -0.44 9.43
CA TYR A 232 2.33 -0.88 10.82
C TYR A 232 2.98 0.21 11.69
N ASP A 233 2.56 0.33 12.96
CA ASP A 233 3.31 0.99 14.05
C ASP A 233 3.14 0.18 15.34
N SER A 234 4.25 -0.08 16.03
CA SER A 234 4.23 -0.81 17.30
C SER A 234 3.71 0.04 18.46
N ALA A 235 3.68 1.37 18.31
CA ALA A 235 3.12 2.25 19.34
C ALA A 235 1.60 2.11 19.45
N THR A 236 1.08 2.15 20.68
CA THR A 236 -0.35 2.07 21.02
C THR A 236 -0.86 3.34 21.71
N ASP A 237 -0.20 4.46 21.46
CA ASP A 237 -0.42 5.77 22.10
C ASP A 237 -1.48 6.64 21.38
N GLY A 238 -2.34 6.02 20.58
CA GLY A 238 -3.43 6.67 19.85
C GLY A 238 -3.09 7.11 18.43
N ARG A 239 -1.82 7.03 17.99
CA ARG A 239 -1.47 7.23 16.59
C ARG A 239 -1.98 6.08 15.71
N ASN A 240 -2.11 6.35 14.42
CA ASN A 240 -2.44 5.34 13.43
C ASN A 240 -1.38 4.22 13.41
N ARG A 241 -1.88 2.98 13.36
CA ARG A 241 -1.09 1.75 13.27
C ARG A 241 -1.30 0.99 11.98
N PHE A 242 -2.45 1.12 11.32
CA PHE A 242 -2.84 0.29 10.19
C PHE A 242 -3.60 1.14 9.16
N THR A 243 -3.24 1.03 7.88
CA THR A 243 -3.86 1.84 6.83
C THR A 243 -4.30 0.97 5.67
N ILE A 244 -5.62 0.87 5.51
CA ILE A 244 -6.20 0.09 4.42
C ILE A 244 -6.14 0.86 3.11
N HIS A 245 -5.77 0.14 2.06
CA HIS A 245 -5.64 0.67 0.72
C HIS A 245 -5.93 -0.41 -0.33
N THR A 246 -6.19 0.02 -1.56
CA THR A 246 -6.45 -0.87 -2.69
C THR A 246 -6.22 -0.15 -4.01
N ALA A 247 -5.89 -0.87 -5.08
CA ALA A 247 -6.03 -0.35 -6.42
C ALA A 247 -7.48 -0.47 -6.89
N PHE A 248 -8.00 0.55 -7.57
CA PHE A 248 -9.37 0.52 -8.06
C PHE A 248 -9.47 0.91 -9.53
N SER A 249 -10.50 0.46 -10.22
CA SER A 249 -10.77 0.88 -11.60
C SER A 249 -11.36 2.29 -11.59
N ASP A 250 -10.58 3.29 -12.01
CA ASP A 250 -11.05 4.67 -12.10
C ASP A 250 -11.97 4.83 -13.35
N PRO A 251 -13.29 5.06 -13.16
CA PRO A 251 -14.22 5.19 -14.27
C PRO A 251 -14.01 6.46 -15.11
N THR A 252 -13.15 7.38 -14.67
CA THR A 252 -12.76 8.58 -15.42
C THR A 252 -11.50 8.39 -16.26
N SER A 253 -10.87 7.20 -16.20
CA SER A 253 -9.69 6.86 -17.01
C SER A 253 -9.99 7.05 -18.50
N PRO A 254 -9.15 7.79 -19.25
CA PRO A 254 -9.34 7.96 -20.69
C PRO A 254 -9.33 6.60 -21.44
N PRO A 255 -10.13 6.45 -22.51
CA PRO A 255 -10.01 5.29 -23.38
C PRO A 255 -8.58 5.16 -23.93
N GLY A 256 -7.99 3.97 -23.80
CA GLY A 256 -6.62 3.71 -24.25
C GLY A 256 -5.52 4.31 -23.38
N ALA A 257 -5.84 4.79 -22.17
CA ALA A 257 -4.85 5.22 -21.21
C ALA A 257 -3.81 4.11 -20.94
N PRO A 258 -2.52 4.47 -20.80
CA PRO A 258 -1.47 3.50 -20.59
C PRO A 258 -1.70 2.74 -19.27
N PRO A 259 -1.37 1.45 -19.22
CA PRO A 259 -1.46 0.66 -18.00
C PRO A 259 -0.47 1.19 -16.98
N ARG A 260 -0.93 1.40 -15.74
CA ARG A 260 -0.08 1.77 -14.61
C ARG A 260 1.09 0.79 -14.45
N GLN A 261 2.27 1.34 -14.21
CA GLN A 261 3.43 0.62 -13.67
C GLN A 261 3.89 1.36 -12.43
N SER A 262 4.15 0.62 -11.35
CA SER A 262 4.49 1.20 -10.06
C SER A 262 5.47 0.32 -9.31
N ILE A 263 6.24 0.93 -8.42
CA ILE A 263 7.03 0.23 -7.41
C ILE A 263 6.49 0.59 -6.03
N GLU A 264 6.45 -0.41 -5.15
CA GLU A 264 6.21 -0.25 -3.73
C GLU A 264 7.45 -0.71 -2.98
N THR A 265 8.02 0.18 -2.16
CA THR A 265 9.24 -0.08 -1.39
C THR A 265 8.92 -0.06 0.09
N ARG A 266 9.20 -1.16 0.79
CA ARG A 266 8.84 -1.33 2.20
C ARG A 266 10.04 -1.10 3.09
N CYS A 267 9.85 -0.26 4.09
CA CYS A 267 10.89 0.18 4.99
C CYS A 267 10.49 -0.09 6.44
N PHE A 268 11.39 -0.66 7.23
CA PHE A 268 11.32 -0.52 8.68
C PHE A 268 11.85 0.86 9.08
N ALA A 269 11.14 1.55 9.96
CA ALA A 269 11.58 2.79 10.58
C ALA A 269 11.69 2.59 12.09
N PHE A 270 12.86 2.84 12.67
CA PHE A 270 13.15 2.66 14.10
C PHE A 270 13.35 4.01 14.78
N PHE A 271 12.84 4.15 16.01
CA PHE A 271 12.78 5.41 16.77
C PHE A 271 13.48 5.30 18.13
#